data_AF-A0AAN8FBR7-F1
#
_entry.id   AF-A0AAN8FBR7-F1
#
_cell.length_a   1.000
_cell.length_b   1.000
_cell.length_c   1.000
_cell.angle_alpha   90.00
_cell.angle_beta   90.00
_cell.angle_gamma   90.00
#
_symmetry.space_group_name_H-M   'P 1'
#
loop_
_entity.id
_entity.type
_entity.pdbx_description
1 polymer ?
#
loop_
_entity_poly.entity_id
_entity_poly.type
_entity_poly.pdbx_seq_one_letter_code
_entity_poly.pdbx_strand_id
1 'polypeptide(L)'
;MFVFTIFWYQIFNGFSSQVPIDPIYLMVYNLIFTSVPALLYGCLEQDASADILLEVPKFYDQGRLGKKYRWYSFWLNMLDAVWQSAVVYWLCHFTYIDTDCDMWTFGVVMCAQLLFVNTFHLCLLLQYWTWPMVSSMVLSVLSFFVCALLYNGFVTADWTWTSVKDTPVNIAQHAMMDPLFWLIVLLSIVLCLVPRFTLIAITNTLRPSRVLTRRQLANAVDNKPRPFTAFSCCIRVLCNDEIRVNKSDEITGSRHLPD
;
A
#
# COMPACT_ATOMS: atom_id res chain seq x y z
N MET A 1 -8.35 -5.39 3.39
CA MET A 1 -7.98 -6.36 2.34
C MET A 1 -7.89 -7.79 2.88
N PHE A 2 -7.04 -8.07 3.88
CA PHE A 2 -6.78 -9.44 4.38
C PHE A 2 -8.05 -10.26 4.69
N VAL A 3 -8.93 -9.75 5.57
CA VAL A 3 -10.17 -10.44 5.96
C VAL A 3 -11.10 -10.70 4.77
N PHE A 4 -11.25 -9.74 3.85
CA PHE A 4 -12.04 -9.93 2.64
C PHE A 4 -11.45 -11.00 1.71
N THR A 5 -10.13 -11.16 1.71
CA THR A 5 -9.47 -12.21 0.91
C THR A 5 -9.86 -13.60 1.42
N ILE A 6 -9.92 -13.77 2.74
CA ILE A 6 -10.42 -15.00 3.37
C ILE A 6 -11.91 -15.19 3.05
N PHE A 7 -12.71 -14.12 3.04
CA PHE A 7 -14.13 -14.19 2.69
C PHE A 7 -14.35 -14.71 1.27
N TRP A 8 -13.57 -14.27 0.28
CA TRP A 8 -13.66 -14.80 -1.09
C TRP A 8 -13.37 -16.30 -1.17
N TYR A 9 -12.41 -16.79 -0.38
CA TYR A 9 -12.12 -18.22 -0.28
C TYR A 9 -13.28 -19.04 0.28
N GLN A 10 -14.03 -18.50 1.26
CA GLN A 10 -15.16 -19.22 1.86
C GLN A 10 -16.26 -19.56 0.85
N ILE A 11 -16.42 -18.77 -0.22
CA ILE A 11 -17.41 -19.01 -1.27
C ILE A 11 -17.12 -20.34 -1.99
N PHE A 12 -15.85 -20.69 -2.19
CA PHE A 12 -15.43 -21.90 -2.88
C PHE A 12 -15.38 -23.13 -1.98
N ASN A 13 -15.16 -22.91 -0.69
CA ASN A 13 -15.09 -23.98 0.30
C ASN A 13 -16.46 -24.34 0.92
N GLY A 14 -17.56 -23.85 0.35
CA GLY A 14 -18.91 -24.11 0.86
C GLY A 14 -19.14 -23.54 2.27
N PHE A 15 -18.45 -22.46 2.64
CA PHE A 15 -18.47 -21.85 3.98
C PHE A 15 -18.06 -22.79 5.12
N SER A 16 -17.18 -23.76 4.85
CA SER A 16 -16.65 -24.69 5.85
C SER A 16 -15.76 -24.04 6.92
N SER A 17 -15.52 -22.73 6.85
CA SER A 17 -14.67 -21.95 7.77
C SER A 17 -13.20 -22.38 7.77
N GLN A 18 -12.78 -23.18 6.79
CA GLN A 18 -11.38 -23.53 6.58
C GLN A 18 -10.62 -22.33 6.01
N VAL A 19 -9.39 -22.09 6.46
CA VAL A 19 -8.55 -20.96 6.04
C VAL A 19 -7.28 -21.52 5.41
N PRO A 20 -6.86 -21.06 4.21
CA PRO A 20 -5.69 -21.61 3.51
C PRO A 20 -4.37 -21.14 4.12
N ILE A 21 -4.43 -20.11 4.96
CA ILE A 21 -3.28 -19.51 5.64
C ILE A 21 -3.12 -20.15 7.03
N ASP A 22 -1.90 -20.53 7.35
CA ASP A 22 -1.54 -21.05 8.68
C ASP A 22 -1.82 -19.99 9.78
N PRO A 23 -2.40 -20.39 10.94
CA PRO A 23 -2.66 -19.50 12.06
C PRO A 23 -1.46 -18.66 12.53
N ILE A 24 -0.24 -19.20 12.49
CA ILE A 24 0.99 -18.48 12.85
C ILE A 24 1.23 -17.34 11.86
N TYR A 25 1.10 -17.61 10.56
CA TYR A 25 1.20 -16.57 9.53
C TYR A 25 0.09 -15.51 9.68
N LEU A 26 -1.12 -15.92 10.05
CA LEU A 26 -2.23 -15.00 10.30
C LEU A 26 -1.94 -14.05 11.48
N MET A 27 -1.36 -14.56 12.57
CA MET A 27 -0.96 -13.75 13.71
C MET A 27 0.19 -12.78 13.36
N VAL A 28 1.25 -13.31 12.77
CA VAL A 28 2.45 -12.54 12.42
C VAL A 28 2.14 -11.48 11.35
N TYR A 29 1.26 -11.78 10.41
CA TYR A 29 0.84 -10.84 9.36
C TYR A 29 0.22 -9.56 9.94
N ASN A 30 -0.69 -9.71 10.90
CA ASN A 30 -1.37 -8.57 11.53
C ASN A 30 -0.47 -7.85 12.53
N LEU A 31 0.39 -8.58 13.25
CA LEU A 31 1.18 -8.00 14.34
C LEU A 31 2.49 -7.38 13.86
N ILE A 32 3.22 -8.01 12.95
CA ILE A 32 4.58 -7.60 12.58
C ILE A 32 4.59 -7.02 11.16
N PHE A 33 4.09 -7.79 10.18
CA PHE A 33 4.28 -7.44 8.77
C PHE A 33 3.55 -6.15 8.39
N THR A 34 2.32 -5.95 8.88
CA THR A 34 1.49 -4.82 8.44
C THR A 34 1.39 -3.68 9.44
N SER A 35 1.58 -3.93 10.74
CA SER A 35 1.40 -2.91 11.78
C SER A 35 2.55 -1.89 11.83
N VAL A 36 3.81 -2.33 11.68
CA VAL A 36 4.99 -1.46 11.87
C VAL A 36 5.03 -0.34 10.84
N PRO A 37 4.86 -0.61 9.52
CA PRO A 37 4.82 0.46 8.52
C PRO A 37 3.61 1.39 8.70
N ALA A 38 2.45 0.85 9.09
CA ALA A 38 1.24 1.65 9.32
C ALA A 38 1.38 2.56 10.56
N LEU A 39 2.02 2.07 11.62
CA LEU A 39 2.31 2.86 12.83
C LEU A 39 3.28 4.00 12.51
N LEU A 40 4.37 3.70 11.81
CA LEU A 40 5.35 4.72 11.42
C LEU A 40 4.77 5.73 10.44
N TYR A 41 3.91 5.30 9.52
CA TYR A 41 3.13 6.21 8.68
C TYR A 41 2.28 7.15 9.54
N GLY A 42 1.58 6.64 10.55
CA GLY A 42 0.77 7.47 11.45
C GLY A 42 1.58 8.49 12.26
N CYS A 43 2.81 8.14 12.66
CA CYS A 43 3.65 9.00 13.51
C CYS A 43 4.54 9.98 12.73
N LEU A 44 5.05 9.58 11.56
CA LEU A 44 6.11 10.30 10.84
C LEU A 44 5.60 11.02 9.59
N GLU A 45 4.37 10.78 9.15
CA GLU A 45 3.81 11.45 7.99
C GLU A 45 3.54 12.93 8.27
N GLN A 46 4.08 13.80 7.43
CA GLN A 46 3.94 15.26 7.53
C GLN A 46 3.50 15.81 6.17
N ASP A 47 2.42 16.61 6.15
CA ASP A 47 1.97 17.28 4.92
C ASP A 47 2.86 18.49 4.56
N ALA A 48 3.37 19.21 5.56
CA ALA A 48 4.24 20.38 5.43
C ALA A 48 5.09 20.58 6.70
N SER A 49 6.20 21.33 6.57
CA SER A 49 7.09 21.66 7.70
C SER A 49 6.40 22.58 8.71
N ALA A 50 6.83 22.52 9.98
CA ALA A 50 6.23 23.29 11.07
C ALA A 50 6.31 24.80 10.82
N ASP A 51 7.42 25.28 10.24
CA ASP A 51 7.65 26.69 9.94
C ASP A 51 6.59 27.25 8.99
N ILE A 52 6.25 26.49 7.93
CA ILE A 52 5.22 26.88 6.93
C ILE A 52 3.83 26.88 7.54
N LEU A 53 3.53 25.94 8.44
CA LEU A 53 2.24 25.87 9.11
C LEU A 53 2.01 27.07 10.04
N LEU A 54 3.07 27.61 10.63
CA LEU A 54 3.03 28.82 11.47
C LEU A 54 2.93 30.09 10.61
N GLU A 55 3.63 30.15 9.49
CA GLU A 55 3.61 31.31 8.58
C GLU A 55 2.24 31.47 7.87
N VAL A 56 1.60 30.35 7.50
CA VAL A 56 0.34 30.36 6.75
C VAL A 56 -0.77 29.62 7.53
N PRO A 57 -1.47 30.30 8.47
CA PRO A 57 -2.50 29.68 9.30
C PRO A 57 -3.70 29.13 8.51
N LYS A 58 -3.88 29.56 7.25
CA LYS A 58 -4.92 29.05 6.33
C LYS A 58 -4.82 27.54 6.03
N PHE A 59 -3.68 26.90 6.33
CA PHE A 59 -3.54 25.44 6.23
C PHE A 59 -4.34 24.71 7.32
N TYR A 60 -4.50 25.31 8.50
CA TYR A 60 -5.19 24.72 9.65
C TYR A 60 -6.72 24.55 9.43
N ASP A 61 -7.32 25.37 8.57
CA ASP A 61 -8.76 25.32 8.27
C ASP A 61 -9.26 23.96 7.78
N GLN A 62 -8.40 23.14 7.18
CA GLN A 62 -8.78 21.80 6.71
C GLN A 62 -9.07 20.84 7.87
N GLY A 63 -8.30 20.95 8.96
CA GLY A 63 -8.52 20.19 10.19
C GLY A 63 -9.76 20.71 10.92
N ARG A 64 -9.84 22.03 11.14
CA ARG A 64 -10.97 22.68 11.83
C ARG A 64 -12.33 22.40 11.17
N LEU A 65 -12.37 22.40 9.84
CA LEU A 65 -13.61 22.15 9.07
C LEU A 65 -13.86 20.66 8.77
N GLY A 66 -13.05 19.74 9.31
CA GLY A 66 -13.21 18.30 9.11
C GLY A 66 -13.18 17.87 7.64
N LYS A 67 -12.44 18.59 6.79
CA LYS A 67 -12.46 18.35 5.33
C LYS A 67 -11.66 17.13 4.91
N LYS A 68 -10.72 16.66 5.74
CA LYS A 68 -9.87 15.49 5.46
C LYS A 68 -10.61 14.17 5.63
N TYR A 69 -11.37 14.00 6.70
CA TYR A 69 -12.07 12.76 7.00
C TYR A 69 -13.58 12.98 6.90
N ARG A 70 -14.15 12.57 5.77
CA ARG A 70 -15.59 12.57 5.53
C ARG A 70 -16.09 11.15 5.48
N TRP A 71 -17.36 10.94 5.84
CA TRP A 71 -18.03 9.64 5.75
C TRP A 71 -17.88 8.96 4.38
N TYR A 72 -17.96 9.72 3.29
CA TYR A 72 -17.76 9.20 1.94
C TYR A 72 -16.33 8.65 1.69
N SER A 73 -15.31 9.27 2.28
CA SER A 73 -13.92 8.82 2.14
C SER A 73 -13.70 7.44 2.78
N PHE A 74 -14.44 7.12 3.84
CA PHE A 74 -14.42 5.80 4.46
C PHE A 74 -14.95 4.73 3.48
N TRP A 75 -16.10 4.97 2.85
CA TRP A 75 -16.67 4.03 1.89
C TRP A 75 -15.82 3.86 0.63
N LEU A 76 -15.21 4.94 0.14
CA LEU A 76 -14.26 4.82 -0.97
C LEU A 76 -13.06 3.94 -0.63
N ASN A 77 -12.48 4.11 0.56
CA ASN A 77 -11.39 3.24 1.00
C ASN A 77 -11.86 1.80 1.26
N MET A 78 -13.11 1.61 1.71
CA MET A 78 -13.69 0.27 1.85
C MET A 78 -13.84 -0.43 0.49
N LEU A 79 -14.37 0.26 -0.51
CA LEU A 79 -14.50 -0.26 -1.88
C LEU A 79 -13.13 -0.58 -2.51
N ASP A 80 -12.14 0.28 -2.29
CA ASP A 80 -10.75 0.03 -2.70
C ASP A 80 -10.18 -1.22 -2.04
N ALA A 81 -10.42 -1.41 -0.74
CA ALA A 81 -10.00 -2.61 -0.02
C ALA A 81 -10.71 -3.89 -0.48
N VAL A 82 -11.97 -3.81 -0.87
CA VAL A 82 -12.74 -4.92 -1.46
C VAL A 82 -12.18 -5.25 -2.84
N TRP A 83 -11.94 -4.25 -3.70
CA TRP A 83 -11.32 -4.44 -5.01
C TRP A 83 -9.96 -5.13 -4.91
N GLN A 84 -9.05 -4.60 -4.09
CA GLN A 84 -7.71 -5.17 -3.93
C GLN A 84 -7.78 -6.62 -3.42
N SER A 85 -8.68 -6.91 -2.47
CA SER A 85 -8.85 -8.28 -1.96
C SER A 85 -9.39 -9.25 -3.00
N ALA A 86 -10.32 -8.78 -3.85
CA ALA A 86 -10.88 -9.57 -4.93
C ALA A 86 -9.79 -9.88 -5.96
N VAL A 87 -9.04 -8.87 -6.41
CA VAL A 87 -7.95 -9.05 -7.38
C VAL A 87 -6.92 -10.06 -6.85
N VAL A 88 -6.46 -9.92 -5.61
CA VAL A 88 -5.48 -10.86 -5.04
C VAL A 88 -6.02 -12.29 -5.03
N TYR A 89 -7.26 -12.49 -4.55
CA TYR A 89 -7.86 -13.82 -4.49
C TYR A 89 -8.07 -14.43 -5.89
N TRP A 90 -8.77 -13.72 -6.78
CA TRP A 90 -9.13 -14.24 -8.09
C TRP A 90 -7.91 -14.51 -8.96
N LEU A 91 -6.87 -13.68 -8.87
CA LEU A 91 -5.64 -13.88 -9.61
C LEU A 91 -4.90 -15.14 -9.14
N CYS A 92 -4.86 -15.37 -7.83
CA CYS A 92 -4.31 -16.60 -7.27
C CYS A 92 -5.14 -17.82 -7.71
N HIS A 93 -6.48 -17.73 -7.59
CA HIS A 93 -7.38 -18.81 -7.96
C HIS A 93 -7.28 -19.20 -9.44
N PHE A 94 -7.32 -18.23 -10.37
CA PHE A 94 -7.20 -18.51 -11.80
C PHE A 94 -5.84 -19.07 -12.22
N THR A 95 -4.79 -18.77 -11.47
CA THR A 95 -3.47 -19.31 -11.80
C THR A 95 -3.31 -20.76 -11.35
N TYR A 96 -3.98 -21.14 -10.26
CA TYR A 96 -3.81 -22.46 -9.65
C TYR A 96 -4.97 -23.45 -9.90
N ILE A 97 -6.03 -23.05 -10.63
CA ILE A 97 -7.22 -23.89 -10.84
C ILE A 97 -6.94 -25.20 -11.58
N ASP A 98 -6.00 -25.20 -12.52
CA ASP A 98 -5.65 -26.36 -13.37
C ASP A 98 -4.31 -27.02 -12.96
N THR A 99 -3.77 -26.66 -11.80
CA THR A 99 -2.50 -27.18 -11.28
C THR A 99 -2.69 -27.91 -9.96
N ASP A 100 -1.86 -28.91 -9.69
CA ASP A 100 -1.82 -29.65 -8.42
C ASP A 100 -1.21 -28.80 -7.30
N CYS A 101 -1.87 -27.71 -6.93
CA CYS A 101 -1.44 -26.81 -5.87
C CYS A 101 -2.01 -27.25 -4.52
N ASP A 102 -1.12 -27.51 -3.57
CA ASP A 102 -1.53 -27.77 -2.19
C ASP A 102 -2.11 -26.52 -1.52
N MET A 103 -3.06 -26.71 -0.61
CA MET A 103 -3.77 -25.64 0.09
C MET A 103 -2.81 -24.71 0.85
N TRP A 104 -1.76 -25.27 1.45
CA TRP A 104 -0.75 -24.49 2.17
C TRP A 104 0.11 -23.65 1.23
N THR A 105 0.45 -24.19 0.06
CA THR A 105 1.17 -23.46 -1.00
C THR A 105 0.35 -22.26 -1.46
N PHE A 106 -0.94 -22.49 -1.73
CA PHE A 106 -1.90 -21.45 -2.08
C PHE A 106 -1.97 -20.35 -1.00
N GLY A 107 -2.03 -20.73 0.27
CA GLY A 107 -2.03 -19.78 1.39
C GLY A 107 -0.77 -18.93 1.49
N VAL A 108 0.42 -19.52 1.26
CA VAL A 108 1.69 -18.77 1.27
C VAL A 108 1.76 -17.80 0.10
N VAL A 109 1.33 -18.20 -1.10
CA VAL A 109 1.30 -17.31 -2.27
C VAL A 109 0.37 -16.12 -2.01
N MET A 110 -0.84 -16.38 -1.51
CA MET A 110 -1.78 -15.32 -1.13
C MET A 110 -1.18 -14.37 -0.08
N CYS A 111 -0.55 -14.90 0.97
CA CYS A 111 0.11 -14.09 1.99
C CYS A 111 1.19 -13.17 1.41
N ALA A 112 2.02 -13.70 0.51
CA ALA A 112 3.05 -12.92 -0.18
C ALA A 112 2.42 -11.80 -1.01
N GLN A 113 1.44 -12.11 -1.87
CA GLN A 113 0.73 -11.12 -2.67
C GLN A 113 0.13 -10.01 -1.80
N LEU A 114 -0.55 -10.37 -0.72
CA LEU A 114 -1.17 -9.40 0.20
C LEU A 114 -0.13 -8.47 0.82
N LEU A 115 1.02 -9.01 1.23
CA LEU A 115 2.11 -8.23 1.83
C LEU A 115 2.71 -7.23 0.83
N PHE A 116 3.03 -7.70 -0.38
CA PHE A 116 3.60 -6.85 -1.42
C PHE A 116 2.61 -5.77 -1.86
N VAL A 117 1.35 -6.13 -2.13
CA VAL A 117 0.30 -5.16 -2.48
C VAL A 117 0.13 -4.12 -1.40
N ASN A 118 0.08 -4.51 -0.12
CA ASN A 118 -0.05 -3.55 0.99
C ASN A 118 1.16 -2.60 1.10
N THR A 119 2.38 -3.13 0.90
CA THR A 119 3.61 -2.34 0.93
C THR A 119 3.60 -1.29 -0.19
N PHE A 120 3.29 -1.69 -1.42
CA PHE A 120 3.21 -0.78 -2.56
C PHE A 120 2.02 0.20 -2.47
N HIS A 121 0.90 -0.23 -1.92
CA HIS A 121 -0.23 0.66 -1.64
C HIS A 121 0.18 1.76 -0.66
N LEU A 122 0.94 1.42 0.38
CA LEU A 122 1.49 2.39 1.33
C LEU A 122 2.50 3.33 0.66
N CYS A 123 3.37 2.82 -0.23
CA CYS A 123 4.26 3.64 -1.03
C CYS A 123 3.52 4.70 -1.87
N LEU A 124 2.33 4.36 -2.38
CA LEU A 124 1.51 5.28 -3.18
C LEU A 124 0.89 6.38 -2.30
N LEU A 125 0.52 6.06 -1.06
CA LEU A 125 -0.09 7.02 -0.14
C LEU A 125 0.93 7.97 0.52
N LEU A 126 2.20 7.57 0.57
CA LEU A 126 3.26 8.36 1.17
C LEU A 126 3.49 9.70 0.47
N GLN A 127 3.45 10.77 1.24
CA GLN A 127 3.83 12.11 0.79
C GLN A 127 5.24 12.47 1.23
N TYR A 128 5.68 11.97 2.39
CA TYR A 128 6.98 12.30 2.97
C TYR A 128 7.89 11.07 3.08
N TRP A 129 8.89 11.01 2.21
CA TRP A 129 9.86 9.92 2.18
C TRP A 129 10.95 10.14 3.23
N THR A 130 10.84 9.40 4.34
CA THR A 130 11.83 9.38 5.41
C THR A 130 12.59 8.06 5.45
N TRP A 131 13.85 8.12 5.90
CA TRP A 131 14.67 6.93 6.15
C TRP A 131 13.98 5.87 7.03
N PRO A 132 13.40 6.22 8.21
CA PRO A 132 12.67 5.25 9.04
C PRO A 132 11.44 4.64 8.34
N MET A 133 10.78 5.37 7.44
CA MET A 133 9.65 4.82 6.70
C MET A 133 10.10 3.77 5.68
N VAL A 134 11.13 4.09 4.90
CA VAL A 134 11.71 3.14 3.93
C VAL A 134 12.28 1.91 4.63
N SER A 135 12.98 2.10 5.75
CA SER A 135 13.51 0.96 6.51
C SER A 135 12.40 0.06 7.04
N SER A 136 11.26 0.62 7.47
CA SER A 136 10.12 -0.17 7.94
C SER A 136 9.46 -1.00 6.84
N MET A 137 9.36 -0.45 5.63
CA MET A 137 8.82 -1.16 4.47
C MET A 137 9.72 -2.32 4.06
N VAL A 138 11.03 -2.07 4.01
CA VAL A 138 12.02 -3.12 3.72
C VAL A 138 12.02 -4.17 4.83
N LEU A 139 11.97 -3.77 6.09
CA LEU A 139 11.90 -4.68 7.24
C LEU A 139 10.64 -5.55 7.19
N SER A 140 9.49 -4.99 6.80
CA SER A 140 8.25 -5.75 6.62
C SER A 140 8.41 -6.87 5.60
N VAL A 141 8.95 -6.55 4.41
CA VAL A 141 9.20 -7.56 3.36
C VAL A 141 10.26 -8.57 3.79
N LEU A 142 11.37 -8.13 4.40
CA LEU A 142 12.41 -9.02 4.91
C LEU A 142 11.89 -9.94 6.01
N SER A 143 11.02 -9.44 6.89
CA SER A 143 10.46 -10.22 7.99
C SER A 143 9.61 -11.39 7.49
N PHE A 144 8.97 -11.28 6.32
CA PHE A 144 8.29 -12.41 5.69
C PHE A 144 9.25 -13.53 5.29
N PHE A 145 10.39 -13.19 4.66
CA PHE A 145 11.41 -14.18 4.32
C PHE A 145 12.05 -14.80 5.57
N VAL A 146 12.32 -13.99 6.59
CA VAL A 146 12.85 -14.49 7.87
C VAL A 146 11.84 -15.42 8.53
N CYS A 147 10.56 -15.07 8.59
CA CYS A 147 9.52 -15.94 9.13
C CYS A 147 9.38 -17.23 8.31
N ALA A 148 9.49 -17.18 6.98
CA ALA A 148 9.51 -18.38 6.15
C ALA A 148 10.68 -19.30 6.50
N LEU A 149 11.89 -18.76 6.67
CA LEU A 149 13.07 -19.54 7.06
C LEU A 149 12.96 -20.10 8.49
N LEU A 150 12.51 -19.28 9.44
CA LEU A 150 12.29 -19.71 10.83
C LEU A 150 11.21 -20.78 10.91
N TYR A 151 10.13 -20.66 10.14
CA TYR A 151 9.07 -21.67 10.09
C TYR A 151 9.62 -23.03 9.60
N ASN A 152 10.51 -23.05 8.60
CA ASN A 152 11.16 -24.29 8.16
C ASN A 152 12.15 -24.87 9.20
N GLY A 153 12.84 -24.01 9.95
CA GLY A 153 13.78 -24.43 10.99
C GLY A 153 13.09 -24.94 12.27
N PHE A 154 11.93 -24.38 12.61
CA PHE A 154 11.15 -24.77 13.78
C PHE A 154 10.12 -25.85 13.47
N VAL A 155 9.49 -25.90 12.30
CA VAL A 155 8.53 -26.97 11.97
C VAL A 155 9.28 -28.15 11.33
N THR A 156 9.92 -28.96 12.17
CA THR A 156 10.48 -30.26 11.78
C THR A 156 9.44 -31.36 11.99
N ALA A 157 9.49 -32.41 11.16
CA ALA A 157 8.57 -33.55 11.21
C ALA A 157 8.51 -34.25 12.59
N ASP A 158 9.53 -34.06 13.43
CA ASP A 158 9.64 -34.66 14.76
C ASP A 158 9.09 -33.79 15.91
N TRP A 159 8.72 -32.52 15.67
CA TRP A 159 8.21 -31.60 16.71
C TRP A 159 6.68 -31.61 16.79
N THR A 160 6.05 -32.78 16.87
CA THR A 160 4.60 -32.88 17.00
C THR A 160 4.17 -33.11 18.46
N TRP A 161 3.86 -32.01 19.16
CA TRP A 161 2.78 -32.00 20.17
C TRP A 161 1.41 -31.80 19.52
N THR A 162 1.36 -31.69 18.19
CA THR A 162 0.16 -31.51 17.40
C THR A 162 0.20 -32.54 16.28
N SER A 163 -0.60 -33.60 16.38
CA SER A 163 -0.79 -34.61 15.33
C SER A 163 -1.48 -34.01 14.10
N VAL A 164 -0.81 -33.09 13.40
CA VAL A 164 -1.26 -32.51 12.15
C VAL A 164 -0.77 -33.42 11.03
N LYS A 165 -1.71 -34.00 10.29
CA LYS A 165 -1.49 -35.05 9.30
C LYS A 165 -0.73 -34.57 8.05
N ASP A 166 -0.79 -33.27 7.77
CA ASP A 166 -0.13 -32.60 6.65
C ASP A 166 0.69 -31.42 7.21
N THR A 167 1.94 -31.67 7.59
CA THR A 167 2.83 -30.61 8.07
C THR A 167 3.39 -29.83 6.87
N PRO A 168 3.23 -28.50 6.83
CA PRO A 168 3.70 -27.69 5.71
C PRO A 168 5.21 -27.44 5.80
N VAL A 169 6.01 -28.50 5.67
CA VAL A 169 7.46 -28.44 5.69
C VAL A 169 7.96 -27.95 4.33
N ASN A 170 8.81 -26.92 4.31
CA ASN A 170 9.44 -26.34 3.10
C ASN A 170 8.49 -25.73 2.07
N ILE A 171 7.20 -25.62 2.34
CA ILE A 171 6.21 -25.13 1.38
C ILE A 171 6.51 -23.70 0.92
N ALA A 172 6.90 -22.81 1.84
CA ALA A 172 7.25 -21.44 1.48
C ALA A 172 8.49 -21.35 0.59
N GLN A 173 9.47 -22.23 0.77
CA GLN A 173 10.66 -22.27 -0.07
C GLN A 173 10.32 -22.82 -1.46
N HIS A 174 9.58 -23.93 -1.52
CA HIS A 174 9.14 -24.50 -2.79
C HIS A 174 8.31 -23.50 -3.61
N ALA A 175 7.36 -22.80 -2.97
CA ALA A 175 6.59 -21.75 -3.61
C ALA A 175 7.46 -20.61 -4.15
N MET A 176 8.49 -20.18 -3.41
CA MET A 176 9.39 -19.09 -3.82
C MET A 176 10.37 -19.47 -4.94
N MET A 177 10.68 -20.76 -5.08
CA MET A 177 11.53 -21.25 -6.17
C MET A 177 10.81 -21.25 -7.51
N ASP A 178 9.47 -21.31 -7.51
CA ASP A 178 8.69 -21.28 -8.72
C ASP A 178 8.65 -19.86 -9.35
N PRO A 179 8.94 -19.72 -10.65
CA PRO A 179 8.90 -18.41 -11.31
C PRO A 179 7.46 -17.86 -11.41
N LEU A 180 6.45 -18.74 -11.40
CA LEU A 180 5.04 -18.36 -11.41
C LEU A 180 4.66 -17.54 -10.17
N PHE A 181 5.23 -17.86 -9.01
CA PHE A 181 5.00 -17.11 -7.78
C PHE A 181 5.35 -15.62 -7.93
N TRP A 182 6.52 -15.32 -8.48
CA TRP A 182 6.97 -13.94 -8.68
C TRP A 182 6.13 -13.20 -9.72
N LEU A 183 5.72 -13.88 -10.79
CA LEU A 183 4.87 -13.31 -11.83
C LEU A 183 3.50 -12.91 -11.26
N ILE A 184 2.87 -13.80 -10.50
CA ILE A 184 1.58 -13.59 -9.82
C ILE A 184 1.67 -12.42 -8.84
N VAL A 185 2.75 -12.34 -8.05
CA VAL A 185 2.99 -11.24 -7.11
C VAL A 185 3.11 -9.92 -7.86
N LEU A 186 3.96 -9.84 -8.89
CA LEU A 186 4.12 -8.62 -9.69
C LEU A 186 2.81 -8.18 -10.37
N LEU A 187 2.10 -9.13 -10.99
CA LEU A 187 0.84 -8.85 -11.65
C LEU A 187 -0.22 -8.35 -10.66
N SER A 188 -0.28 -8.94 -9.47
CA SER A 188 -1.21 -8.50 -8.41
C SER A 188 -0.94 -7.06 -7.95
N ILE A 189 0.32 -6.64 -7.83
CA ILE A 189 0.68 -5.25 -7.48
C ILE A 189 0.13 -4.30 -8.55
N VAL A 190 0.38 -4.58 -9.83
CA VAL A 190 -0.07 -3.72 -10.93
C VAL A 190 -1.59 -3.60 -10.94
N LEU A 191 -2.30 -4.73 -10.95
CA LEU A 191 -3.77 -4.73 -11.07
C LEU A 191 -4.48 -4.13 -9.84
N CYS A 192 -3.94 -4.34 -8.64
CA CYS A 192 -4.48 -3.73 -7.42
C CYS A 192 -4.29 -2.21 -7.39
N LEU A 193 -3.13 -1.70 -7.85
CA LEU A 193 -2.81 -0.27 -7.75
C LEU A 193 -3.42 0.57 -8.88
N VAL A 194 -3.68 0.00 -10.06
CA VAL A 194 -4.17 0.72 -11.24
C VAL A 194 -5.42 1.57 -10.96
N PRO A 195 -6.50 1.08 -10.33
CA PRO A 195 -7.70 1.90 -10.13
C PRO A 195 -7.45 3.08 -9.21
N ARG A 196 -6.70 2.88 -8.13
CA ARG A 196 -6.37 3.95 -7.20
C ARG A 196 -5.48 4.99 -7.85
N PHE A 197 -4.48 4.55 -8.60
CA PHE A 197 -3.56 5.42 -9.32
C PHE A 197 -4.29 6.25 -10.39
N THR A 198 -5.14 5.62 -11.21
CA THR A 198 -5.92 6.31 -12.25
C THR A 198 -6.92 7.29 -11.65
N LEU A 199 -7.61 6.95 -10.56
CA LEU A 199 -8.51 7.87 -9.87
C LEU A 199 -7.77 9.10 -9.34
N ILE A 200 -6.58 8.93 -8.76
CA ILE A 200 -5.76 10.04 -8.28
C ILE A 200 -5.29 10.89 -9.47
N ALA A 201 -4.82 10.27 -10.54
CA ALA A 201 -4.37 10.98 -11.75
C ALA A 201 -5.51 11.80 -12.36
N ILE A 202 -6.66 11.17 -12.64
CA ILE A 202 -7.85 11.84 -13.22
C ILE A 202 -8.33 12.97 -12.32
N THR A 203 -8.41 12.75 -11.00
CA THR A 203 -8.85 13.79 -10.06
C THR A 203 -7.90 14.97 -10.09
N ASN A 204 -6.59 14.73 -10.12
CA ASN A 204 -5.58 15.79 -10.17
C ASN A 204 -5.59 16.55 -11.50
N THR A 205 -5.86 15.89 -12.63
CA THR A 205 -5.94 16.51 -13.96
C THR A 205 -7.22 17.32 -14.14
N LEU A 206 -8.40 16.77 -13.82
CA LEU A 206 -9.67 17.44 -14.08
C LEU A 206 -9.93 18.63 -13.14
N ARG A 207 -9.49 18.53 -11.89
CA ARG A 207 -9.55 19.64 -10.94
C ARG A 207 -8.33 19.54 -10.03
N PRO A 208 -7.26 20.34 -10.23
CA PRO A 208 -6.12 20.31 -9.34
C PRO A 208 -6.64 20.49 -7.92
N SER A 209 -6.53 19.43 -7.14
CA SER A 209 -7.16 19.41 -5.83
C SER A 209 -6.59 20.59 -5.05
N ARG A 210 -7.42 21.30 -4.27
CA ARG A 210 -6.93 22.41 -3.42
C ARG A 210 -5.77 22.00 -2.52
N VAL A 211 -5.59 20.69 -2.30
CA VAL A 211 -4.46 20.06 -1.62
C VAL A 211 -3.19 20.06 -2.48
N LEU A 212 -3.26 19.71 -3.77
CA LEU A 212 -2.11 19.72 -4.69
C LEU A 212 -1.56 21.13 -4.90
N THR A 213 -2.42 22.12 -5.17
CA THR A 213 -2.01 23.54 -5.30
C THR A 213 -1.37 24.06 -4.02
N ARG A 214 -1.94 23.70 -2.85
CA ARG A 214 -1.38 24.04 -1.54
C ARG A 214 -0.03 23.38 -1.27
N ARG A 215 0.16 22.13 -1.70
CA ARG A 215 1.45 21.43 -1.63
C ARG A 215 2.48 22.08 -2.54
N GLN A 216 2.09 22.54 -3.73
CA GLN A 216 2.98 23.28 -4.62
C GLN A 216 3.40 24.62 -3.99
N LEU A 217 2.46 25.34 -3.38
CA LEU A 217 2.75 26.57 -2.61
C LEU A 217 3.66 26.30 -1.41
N ALA A 218 3.37 25.28 -0.61
CA ALA A 218 4.22 24.89 0.51
C ALA A 218 5.63 24.53 0.03
N ASN A 219 5.77 23.75 -1.05
CA ASN A 219 7.09 23.43 -1.61
C ASN A 219 7.81 24.65 -2.21
N ALA A 220 7.09 25.64 -2.73
CA ALA A 220 7.67 26.89 -3.21
C ALA A 220 8.21 27.76 -2.06
N VAL A 221 7.60 27.69 -0.88
CA VAL A 221 8.04 28.37 0.34
C VAL A 221 9.18 27.60 1.04
N ASP A 222 9.12 26.26 1.08
CA ASP A 222 10.02 25.40 1.88
C ASP A 222 11.49 25.48 1.41
N ASN A 223 11.76 25.71 0.12
CA ASN A 223 13.08 25.83 -0.55
C ASN A 223 14.23 24.93 -0.02
N LYS A 224 13.91 23.81 0.65
CA LYS A 224 14.85 22.90 1.31
C LYS A 224 14.89 21.58 0.51
N PRO A 225 16.07 21.07 0.14
CA PRO A 225 16.17 19.83 -0.60
C PRO A 225 15.68 18.67 0.27
N ARG A 226 14.57 18.04 -0.13
CA ARG A 226 14.07 16.83 0.54
C ARG A 226 14.89 15.62 0.08
N PRO A 227 15.37 14.76 1.01
CA PRO A 227 16.43 13.79 0.75
C PRO A 227 16.07 12.66 -0.24
N PHE A 228 14.80 12.48 -0.59
CA PHE A 228 14.36 11.49 -1.57
C PHE A 228 13.29 12.08 -2.52
N THR A 229 13.73 12.90 -3.46
CA THR A 229 12.88 13.45 -4.53
C THR A 229 12.89 12.60 -5.80
N ALA A 230 13.81 11.64 -5.97
CA ALA A 230 13.98 10.90 -7.23
C ALA A 230 12.75 10.02 -7.61
N PHE A 231 12.15 9.30 -6.66
CA PHE A 231 10.95 8.48 -6.94
C PHE A 231 9.66 9.31 -7.01
N SER A 232 9.58 10.41 -6.25
CA SER A 232 8.50 11.40 -6.38
C SER A 232 8.58 12.18 -7.70
N CYS A 233 9.79 12.31 -8.29
CA CYS A 233 10.03 13.03 -9.54
C CYS A 233 9.33 12.38 -10.74
N CYS A 234 9.33 11.04 -10.85
CA CYS A 234 8.64 10.35 -11.95
C CYS A 234 7.12 10.58 -11.96
N ILE A 235 6.49 10.72 -10.79
CA ILE A 235 5.07 11.09 -10.69
C ILE A 235 4.87 12.61 -10.86
N ARG A 236 5.90 13.42 -10.57
CA ARG A 236 5.88 14.89 -10.63
C ARG A 236 6.09 15.45 -12.05
N VAL A 237 6.77 14.74 -12.94
CA VAL A 237 7.06 15.20 -14.32
C VAL A 237 5.79 15.30 -15.18
N LEU A 238 4.80 14.41 -15.01
CA LEU A 238 3.56 14.47 -15.80
C LEU A 238 2.65 15.67 -15.47
N CYS A 239 2.91 16.41 -14.39
CA CYS A 239 2.09 17.55 -13.96
C CYS A 239 2.77 18.91 -14.17
N ASN A 240 4.06 18.92 -14.53
CA ASN A 240 4.85 20.16 -14.63
C ASN A 240 4.70 20.84 -16.01
N ASP A 241 4.33 20.09 -17.05
CA ASP A 241 4.21 20.64 -18.41
C ASP A 241 2.95 21.49 -18.61
N GLU A 242 1.86 21.26 -17.87
CA GLU A 242 0.67 22.13 -17.95
C GLU A 242 0.82 23.46 -17.20
N ILE A 243 1.72 23.55 -16.22
CA ILE A 243 1.81 24.72 -15.32
C ILE A 243 2.70 25.84 -15.90
N ARG A 244 3.60 25.55 -16.86
CA ARG A 244 4.32 26.61 -17.57
C ARG A 244 3.40 27.54 -18.36
N VAL A 245 2.20 27.08 -18.72
CA VAL A 245 1.21 27.89 -19.47
C VAL A 245 0.46 28.87 -18.55
N ASN A 246 0.27 28.54 -17.26
CA ASN A 246 -0.50 29.41 -16.34
C ASN A 246 0.34 30.47 -15.61
N LYS A 247 1.66 30.29 -15.52
CA LYS A 247 2.54 31.23 -14.79
C LYS A 247 2.74 32.57 -15.52
N SER A 248 2.44 32.66 -16.82
CA SER A 248 2.45 33.91 -17.58
C SER A 248 1.24 34.81 -17.28
N ASP A 249 0.11 34.24 -16.86
CA ASP A 249 -1.15 34.99 -16.81
C ASP A 249 -1.40 35.60 -15.42
N GLU A 250 -0.96 34.95 -14.34
CA GLU A 250 -1.14 35.46 -12.97
C GLU A 250 -0.17 36.60 -12.58
N ILE A 251 1.01 36.69 -13.21
CA ILE A 251 2.00 37.75 -12.90
C ILE A 251 1.56 39.11 -13.45
N THR A 252 0.67 39.13 -14.44
CA THR A 252 0.17 40.36 -15.07
C THR A 252 -1.04 40.95 -14.33
N GLY A 253 -1.78 40.14 -13.56
CA GLY A 253 -3.02 40.54 -12.89
C GLY A 253 -2.85 41.21 -11.52
N SER A 254 -1.69 41.07 -10.86
CA SER A 254 -1.50 41.58 -9.49
C SER A 254 -0.90 42.99 -9.40
N ARG A 255 -0.75 43.72 -10.52
CA ARG A 255 -0.15 45.08 -10.55
C ARG A 255 -1.14 46.25 -10.58
N HIS A 256 -2.45 46.01 -10.58
CA HIS A 256 -3.43 47.10 -10.59
C HIS A 256 -4.44 46.99 -9.45
N LEU A 257 -4.08 47.61 -8.32
CA LEU A 257 -5.03 48.16 -7.35
C LEU A 257 -4.81 49.68 -7.39
N PRO A 258 -5.76 50.48 -7.91
CA PRO A 258 -5.69 51.94 -7.79
C PRO A 258 -6.10 52.38 -6.39
N ASP A 259 -5.45 53.47 -5.95
CA ASP A 259 -5.60 54.18 -4.67
C ASP A 259 -7.02 54.70 -4.40
#